data_AF-A0A5R8LWL7-F1
#
_entry.id   AF-A0A5R8LWL7-F1
#
_cell.length_a   1.000
_cell.length_b   1.000
_cell.length_c   1.000
_cell.angle_alpha   90.00
_cell.angle_beta   90.00
_cell.angle_gamma   90.00
#
_symmetry.space_group_name_H-M   'P 1'
#
loop_
_entity.id
_entity.type
_entity.pdbx_description
1 polymer ?
#
loop_
_entity_poly.entity_id
_entity_poly.type
_entity_poly.pdbx_seq_one_letter_code
_entity_poly.pdbx_strand_id
1 'polypeptide(L)'
;MNHDTFKEYVMSHCHAVRDFRRRAVVYQRLKQATSQRDAKMSDKAVDAMVERFVCSAYCNLKRYIKEEDQDSRQAWITFIEQQDVLASLEVSASQIVLHDE
;
A
#
# COMPACT_ATOMS: atom_id res chain seq x y z
N MET A 1 15.81 -3.87 3.77
CA MET A 1 15.13 -3.50 2.53
C MET A 1 14.55 -2.10 2.68
N ASN A 2 14.78 -1.20 1.72
CA ASN A 2 14.19 0.14 1.74
C ASN A 2 12.71 0.11 1.26
N HIS A 3 12.02 1.25 1.41
CA HIS A 3 10.60 1.39 1.07
C HIS A 3 10.31 1.10 -0.41
N ASP A 4 11.12 1.61 -1.33
CA ASP A 4 10.87 1.46 -2.77
C ASP A 4 11.03 0.00 -3.23
N THR A 5 12.06 -0.68 -2.73
CA THR A 5 12.24 -2.12 -2.96
C THR A 5 11.10 -2.94 -2.35
N PHE A 6 10.60 -2.55 -1.17
CA PHE A 6 9.41 -3.20 -0.59
C PHE A 6 8.17 -3.00 -1.48
N LYS A 7 7.94 -1.78 -1.97
CA LYS A 7 6.83 -1.46 -2.86
C LYS A 7 6.86 -2.28 -4.13
N GLU A 8 8.02 -2.35 -4.79
CA GLU A 8 8.23 -3.19 -5.97
C GLU A 8 8.00 -4.67 -5.69
N TYR A 9 8.47 -5.16 -4.54
CA TYR A 9 8.27 -6.54 -4.11
C TYR A 9 6.78 -6.85 -3.95
N VAL A 10 6.03 -6.05 -3.18
CA VAL A 10 4.60 -6.27 -2.96
C VAL A 10 3.82 -6.18 -4.29
N MET A 11 4.13 -5.20 -5.14
CA MET A 11 3.47 -5.04 -6.44
C MET A 11 3.71 -6.21 -7.41
N SER A 12 4.83 -6.92 -7.28
CA SER A 12 5.16 -8.07 -8.13
C SER A 12 4.67 -9.41 -7.57
N HIS A 13 4.42 -9.51 -6.26
CA HIS A 13 4.10 -10.78 -5.60
C HIS A 13 2.66 -10.85 -5.05
N CYS A 14 1.92 -9.75 -5.01
CA CYS A 14 0.48 -9.79 -4.72
C CYS A 14 -0.29 -8.63 -5.37
N HIS A 15 -1.60 -8.67 -5.23
CA HIS A 15 -2.50 -7.71 -5.89
C HIS A 15 -2.92 -6.53 -5.00
N ALA A 16 -2.53 -6.53 -3.73
CA ALA A 16 -2.99 -5.57 -2.72
C ALA A 16 -2.87 -4.11 -3.19
N VAL A 17 -1.70 -3.70 -3.70
CA VAL A 17 -1.45 -2.33 -4.16
C VAL A 17 -2.30 -1.99 -5.40
N ARG A 18 -2.39 -2.91 -6.35
CA ARG A 18 -3.18 -2.72 -7.59
C ARG A 18 -4.66 -2.58 -7.27
N ASP A 19 -5.18 -3.45 -6.41
CA ASP A 19 -6.60 -3.50 -6.10
C ASP A 19 -7.00 -2.33 -5.20
N PHE A 20 -6.13 -1.94 -4.25
CA PHE A 20 -6.30 -0.69 -3.50
C PHE A 20 -6.30 0.53 -4.42
N ARG A 21 -5.37 0.63 -5.39
CA ARG A 21 -5.35 1.72 -6.39
C ARG A 21 -6.65 1.80 -7.18
N ARG A 22 -7.18 0.66 -7.64
CA ARG A 22 -8.47 0.61 -8.36
C ARG A 22 -9.61 1.18 -7.51
N ARG A 23 -9.68 0.80 -6.24
CA ARG A 23 -10.68 1.31 -5.29
C ARG A 23 -10.49 2.82 -5.02
N ALA A 24 -9.25 3.27 -4.88
CA ALA A 24 -8.92 4.68 -4.72
C ALA A 24 -9.33 5.53 -5.93
N VAL A 25 -9.14 5.02 -7.16
CA VAL A 25 -9.61 5.70 -8.39
C VAL A 25 -11.13 5.84 -8.38
N VAL A 26 -11.86 4.77 -8.07
CA VAL A 26 -13.33 4.82 -7.99
C VAL A 26 -13.78 5.84 -6.94
N TYR A 27 -13.15 5.81 -5.76
CA TYR A 27 -13.42 6.76 -4.69
C TYR A 27 -13.19 8.21 -5.10
N GLN A 28 -12.03 8.53 -5.69
CA GLN A 28 -11.74 9.90 -6.12
C GLN A 28 -12.68 10.36 -7.25
N ARG A 29 -13.08 9.48 -8.16
CA ARG A 29 -14.09 9.80 -9.18
C ARG A 29 -15.46 10.13 -8.57
N LEU A 30 -15.91 9.37 -7.58
CA LEU A 30 -17.15 9.66 -6.85
C LEU A 30 -17.06 11.01 -6.13
N LYS A 31 -15.92 11.29 -5.48
CA LYS A 31 -15.66 12.57 -4.83
C LYS A 31 -15.62 13.75 -5.81
N GLN A 32 -15.12 13.55 -7.02
CA GLN A 32 -15.14 14.56 -8.09
C GLN A 32 -16.54 14.76 -8.67
N ALA A 33 -17.39 13.73 -8.70
CA ALA A 33 -18.78 13.92 -9.13
C ALA A 33 -19.54 14.85 -8.16
N THR A 34 -19.17 14.85 -6.87
CA THR A 34 -19.77 15.71 -5.84
C THR A 34 -19.02 17.03 -5.63
N SER A 35 -17.77 17.14 -6.07
CA SER A 35 -16.89 18.30 -5.89
C SER A 35 -16.30 18.74 -7.23
N GLN A 36 -16.33 20.03 -7.60
CA GLN A 36 -15.79 20.56 -8.86
C GLN A 36 -14.22 20.51 -8.97
N ARG A 37 -13.57 19.43 -8.52
CA ARG A 37 -12.10 19.26 -8.51
C ARG A 37 -11.56 18.75 -9.84
N ASP A 38 -10.41 19.29 -10.24
CA ASP A 38 -9.69 18.92 -11.47
C ASP A 38 -9.19 17.46 -11.47
N ALA A 39 -9.14 16.84 -12.66
CA ALA A 39 -8.69 15.47 -12.89
C ALA A 39 -7.25 15.20 -12.41
N LYS A 40 -6.32 16.15 -12.64
CA LYS A 40 -4.91 16.02 -12.23
C LYS A 40 -4.76 16.00 -10.71
N MET A 41 -5.66 16.68 -10.00
CA MET A 41 -5.69 16.65 -8.52
C MET A 41 -6.18 15.30 -7.99
N SER A 42 -7.06 14.63 -8.73
CA SER A 42 -7.54 13.28 -8.40
C SER A 42 -6.45 12.23 -8.59
N ASP A 43 -5.69 12.27 -9.68
CA ASP A 43 -4.57 11.34 -9.89
C ASP A 43 -3.50 11.47 -8.79
N LYS A 44 -3.13 12.70 -8.43
CA LYS A 44 -2.22 12.95 -7.29
C LYS A 44 -2.78 12.44 -5.97
N ALA A 45 -4.08 12.57 -5.76
CA ALA A 45 -4.73 12.06 -4.55
C ALA A 45 -4.72 10.53 -4.51
N VAL A 46 -4.98 9.85 -5.64
CA VAL A 46 -4.85 8.39 -5.76
C VAL A 46 -3.43 7.95 -5.44
N ASP A 47 -2.42 8.59 -6.03
CA ASP A 47 -1.02 8.24 -5.76
C ASP A 47 -0.65 8.46 -4.29
N ALA A 48 -1.11 9.55 -3.66
CA ALA A 48 -0.91 9.79 -2.24
C ALA A 48 -1.60 8.75 -1.34
N MET A 49 -2.80 8.29 -1.70
CA MET A 49 -3.50 7.23 -0.98
C MET A 49 -2.73 5.90 -1.08
N VAL A 50 -2.28 5.54 -2.29
CA VAL A 50 -1.47 4.33 -2.51
C VAL A 50 -0.16 4.40 -1.73
N GLU A 51 0.50 5.55 -1.75
CA GLU A 51 1.75 5.75 -1.02
C GLU A 51 1.56 5.62 0.49
N ARG A 52 0.49 6.19 1.05
CA ARG A 52 0.14 6.03 2.47
C ARG A 52 -0.12 4.56 2.83
N PHE A 53 -0.83 3.82 1.97
CA PHE A 53 -1.09 2.40 2.17
C PHE A 53 0.22 1.59 2.24
N VAL A 54 1.10 1.75 1.26
CA VAL A 54 2.39 1.03 1.21
C VAL A 54 3.31 1.45 2.34
N CYS A 55 3.41 2.75 2.62
CA CYS A 55 4.25 3.27 3.69
C CYS A 55 3.76 2.80 5.07
N SER A 56 2.44 2.73 5.30
CA SER A 56 1.88 2.18 6.54
C SER A 56 2.24 0.70 6.71
N ALA A 57 2.06 -0.12 5.66
CA ALA A 57 2.47 -1.52 5.67
C ALA A 57 3.98 -1.66 5.97
N TYR A 58 4.82 -0.94 5.23
CA TYR A 58 6.27 -0.95 5.40
C TYR A 58 6.69 -0.57 6.84
N CYS A 59 6.17 0.55 7.35
CA CYS A 59 6.49 1.02 8.70
C CYS A 59 6.03 0.04 9.78
N ASN A 60 4.88 -0.59 9.61
CA ASN A 60 4.37 -1.58 10.55
C ASN A 60 5.24 -2.84 10.54
N LEU A 61 5.55 -3.39 9.37
CA LEU A 61 6.38 -4.60 9.23
C LEU A 61 7.81 -4.38 9.74
N LYS A 62 8.39 -3.21 9.44
CA LYS A 62 9.74 -2.83 9.87
C LYS A 62 9.92 -2.94 11.39
N ARG A 63 8.87 -2.70 12.19
CA ARG A 63 8.90 -2.80 13.66
C ARG A 63 9.08 -4.23 14.18
N TYR A 64 8.76 -5.24 13.36
CA TYR A 64 8.88 -6.65 13.73
C TYR A 64 10.18 -7.29 13.22
N ILE A 65 10.93 -6.57 12.38
CA ILE A 65 12.24 -7.00 11.88
C ILE A 65 13.31 -6.36 12.76
N LYS A 66 14.25 -7.18 13.23
CA LYS A 66 15.37 -6.72 14.06
C LYS A 66 16.14 -5.60 13.37
N GLU A 67 16.60 -4.62 14.14
CA GLU A 67 17.22 -3.41 13.60
C GLU A 67 18.44 -3.73 12.73
N GLU A 68 19.28 -4.68 13.15
CA GLU A 68 20.43 -5.15 12.37
C GLU A 68 20.04 -5.83 11.03
N ASP A 69 18.82 -6.33 10.92
CA ASP A 69 18.29 -7.02 9.74
C ASP A 69 17.43 -6.11 8.86
N GLN A 70 17.13 -4.88 9.29
CA GLN A 70 16.22 -3.99 8.58
C GLN A 70 16.72 -3.59 7.19
N ASP A 71 18.03 -3.63 6.93
CA ASP A 71 18.60 -3.38 5.60
C ASP A 71 18.75 -4.65 4.76
N SER A 72 18.70 -5.84 5.36
CA SER A 72 18.81 -7.13 4.67
C SER A 72 17.56 -7.44 3.84
N ARG A 73 17.71 -7.54 2.51
CA ARG A 73 16.59 -7.97 1.63
C ARG A 73 16.11 -9.38 1.98
N GLN A 74 17.03 -10.29 2.29
CA GLN A 74 16.68 -11.68 2.60
C GLN A 74 15.89 -11.79 3.90
N ALA A 75 16.27 -11.06 4.95
CA ALA A 75 15.55 -11.08 6.22
C ALA A 75 14.09 -10.62 6.06
N TRP A 76 13.87 -9.57 5.25
CA TRP A 76 12.54 -9.10 4.90
C TRP A 76 11.72 -10.15 4.13
N ILE A 77 12.30 -10.78 3.11
CA ILE A 77 11.60 -11.81 2.31
C ILE A 77 11.22 -12.99 3.22
N THR A 78 12.16 -13.48 4.01
CA THR A 78 11.93 -14.57 4.97
C THR A 78 10.80 -14.21 5.95
N PHE A 79 10.79 -12.99 6.49
CA PHE A 79 9.72 -12.54 7.38
C PHE A 79 8.36 -12.47 6.66
N ILE A 80 8.31 -11.93 5.44
CA ILE A 80 7.10 -11.83 4.63
C ILE A 80 6.50 -13.22 4.35
N GLU A 81 7.33 -14.19 4.02
CA GLU A 81 6.91 -15.58 3.77
C GLU A 81 6.46 -16.28 5.04
N GLN A 82 7.21 -16.16 6.14
CA GLN A 82 6.88 -16.84 7.41
C GLN A 82 5.60 -16.33 8.07
N GLN A 83 5.23 -15.07 7.82
CA GLN A 83 4.07 -14.43 8.45
C GLN A 83 2.89 -14.25 7.48
N ASP A 84 2.93 -14.85 6.29
CA ASP A 84 1.89 -14.72 5.25
C ASP A 84 1.47 -13.25 5.01
N VAL A 85 2.46 -12.35 4.98
CA VAL A 85 2.22 -10.90 4.94
C VAL A 85 1.49 -10.50 3.66
N LEU A 86 1.80 -11.13 2.54
CA LEU A 86 1.18 -10.80 1.25
C LEU A 86 -0.32 -11.10 1.24
N ALA A 87 -0.74 -12.24 1.78
CA ALA A 87 -2.15 -12.59 1.92
C ALA A 87 -2.87 -11.62 2.89
N SER A 88 -2.22 -11.30 4.02
CA SER A 88 -2.73 -10.33 4.98
C SER A 88 -2.89 -8.93 4.37
N LEU A 89 -1.97 -8.52 3.49
CA LEU A 89 -2.05 -7.27 2.75
C LEU A 89 -3.18 -7.27 1.73
N GLU A 90 -3.44 -8.37 1.02
CA GLU A 90 -4.57 -8.47 0.11
C GLU A 90 -5.91 -8.35 0.84
N VAL A 91 -6.06 -9.03 1.98
CA VAL A 91 -7.24 -8.91 2.84
C VAL A 91 -7.38 -7.48 3.34
N SER A 92 -6.32 -6.88 3.88
CA SER A 92 -6.35 -5.50 4.37
C SER A 92 -6.71 -4.51 3.27
N ALA A 93 -6.10 -4.64 2.09
CA ALA A 93 -6.39 -3.81 0.92
C ALA A 93 -7.85 -3.91 0.47
N SER A 94 -8.51 -5.05 0.66
CA SER A 94 -9.94 -5.23 0.35
C SER A 94 -10.85 -4.61 1.41
N GLN A 95 -10.43 -4.59 2.68
CA GLN A 95 -11.23 -4.16 3.82
C GLN A 95 -11.10 -2.67 4.15
N ILE A 96 -10.03 -2.00 3.73
CA ILE A 96 -9.87 -0.55 3.97
C ILE A 96 -11.07 0.18 3.39
N VAL A 97 -11.86 0.86 4.23
CA VAL A 97 -12.98 1.67 3.78
C VAL A 97 -12.48 3.08 3.48
N LEU A 98 -12.80 3.58 2.29
CA LEU A 98 -12.42 4.90 1.85
C LEU A 98 -13.54 5.87 2.19
N HIS A 99 -13.26 6.78 3.13
CA HIS A 99 -14.21 7.80 3.60
C HIS A 99 -13.61 9.19 3.42
N ASP A 100 -14.50 10.17 3.23
CA ASP A 100 -14.13 11.57 3.35
C ASP A 100 -14.01 11.88 4.85
N GLU A 101 -12.78 12.18 5.30
CA GLU A 101 -12.51 12.75 6.63
C GLU A 101 -13.19 14.11 6.82
#